data_AF-A0A367IUZ2-F1
#
_entry.id   AF-A0A367IUZ2-F1
#
_cell.length_a   1.000
_cell.length_b   1.000
_cell.length_c   1.000
_cell.angle_alpha   90.00
_cell.angle_beta   90.00
_cell.angle_gamma   90.00
#
_symmetry.space_group_name_H-M   'P 1'
#
loop_
_entity.id
_entity.type
_entity.pdbx_description
1 polymer ?
#
loop_
_entity_poly.entity_id
_entity_poly.type
_entity_poly.pdbx_seq_one_letter_code
_entity_poly.pdbx_strand_id
1 'polypeptide(L)'
;MSQDAQILTDNPDCLQDNYVDFNQQQILESATPDLSQEASAKKPTLKWAHPRFILSSFQLYETKTRYYVVGTNQAKQRYRVLQIDRTNPNELTVIEDDVLYTEQEKTKLLKMIEDGNLSVGGLQLSTMEIYGVIGFIRFTQGWYIIFITKRRQVAVLGGHYIYHIDKTRLVPIGPQVKLDKNSDEARYITTFQNIDLAKNFYFSYTYDLTNSLQNNLTQPPLDVSGTKKTQGLQLNDMFVWNHYLLSSGFKNLNSKSGWILPLIYGFVDQAKISVFGRNILVTLIARRSRYFAGARFLKRGVNDKGFVANDVETEQIVTDMATTSFHSTDCLFGNTRYTSYVQHRGSIPLIWSQDTTNMSPKPPIERK
;
A
#
# COMPACT_ATOMS: atom_id res chain seq x y z
N MET A 1 2.55 -46.79 -19.29
CA MET A 1 3.98 -47.02 -19.62
C MET A 1 4.25 -46.39 -20.98
N SER A 2 5.20 -45.49 -21.21
CA SER A 2 5.97 -44.55 -20.40
C SER A 2 6.81 -43.82 -21.48
N GLN A 3 6.63 -42.52 -21.67
CA GLN A 3 7.51 -41.68 -22.49
C GLN A 3 8.20 -40.60 -21.63
N ASP A 4 8.39 -40.89 -20.34
CA ASP A 4 9.05 -39.98 -19.38
C ASP A 4 10.45 -40.47 -18.98
N ALA A 5 11.16 -41.14 -19.88
CA ALA A 5 12.49 -41.70 -19.61
C ALA A 5 13.52 -41.24 -20.63
N GLN A 6 13.69 -39.91 -20.79
CA GLN A 6 14.86 -39.39 -21.54
C GLN A 6 15.19 -37.91 -21.28
N ILE A 7 15.18 -37.45 -20.02
CA ILE A 7 15.90 -36.22 -19.63
C ILE A 7 16.44 -36.43 -18.19
N LEU A 8 17.45 -37.29 -18.03
CA LEU A 8 18.09 -37.51 -16.73
C LEU A 8 19.58 -37.92 -16.84
N THR A 9 20.27 -37.50 -17.89
CA THR A 9 21.65 -37.94 -18.17
C THR A 9 22.67 -36.83 -18.43
N ASP A 10 22.45 -35.59 -17.97
CA ASP A 10 23.42 -34.50 -18.21
C ASP A 10 23.75 -33.62 -16.98
N ASN A 11 23.78 -34.15 -15.75
CA ASN A 11 24.47 -33.43 -14.66
C ASN A 11 24.84 -34.30 -13.43
N PRO A 12 26.09 -34.76 -13.27
CA PRO A 12 26.50 -35.62 -12.16
C PRO A 12 26.73 -34.89 -10.82
N ASP A 13 26.61 -33.56 -10.75
CA ASP A 13 26.87 -32.80 -9.51
C ASP A 13 25.62 -32.55 -8.63
N CYS A 14 24.50 -33.22 -8.90
CA CYS A 14 23.24 -32.98 -8.20
C CYS A 14 23.04 -33.81 -6.92
N LEU A 15 24.05 -34.57 -6.45
CA LEU A 15 23.96 -35.44 -5.28
C LEU A 15 25.13 -35.26 -4.31
N GLN A 16 25.33 -34.04 -3.83
CA GLN A 16 26.10 -33.80 -2.60
C GLN A 16 25.24 -33.09 -1.57
N ASP A 17 24.67 -33.88 -0.67
CA ASP A 17 24.01 -33.44 0.56
C ASP A 17 25.06 -32.86 1.51
N ASN A 18 25.22 -31.53 1.51
CA ASN A 18 25.91 -30.82 2.57
C ASN A 18 24.93 -30.47 3.70
N TYR A 19 24.53 -31.48 4.47
CA TYR A 19 23.99 -31.25 5.80
C TYR A 19 25.14 -30.91 6.75
N VAL A 20 25.18 -29.68 7.25
CA VAL A 20 26.06 -29.30 8.36
C VAL A 20 25.37 -29.74 9.65
N ASP A 21 25.92 -30.77 10.29
CA ASP A 21 25.51 -31.22 11.62
C ASP A 21 25.66 -30.09 12.65
N PHE A 22 24.53 -29.59 13.16
CA PHE A 22 24.52 -28.75 14.35
C PHE A 22 24.81 -29.63 15.57
N ASN A 23 26.08 -29.69 15.94
CA ASN A 23 26.52 -30.42 17.13
C ASN A 23 25.95 -29.72 18.39
N GLN A 24 25.07 -30.44 19.07
CA GLN A 24 24.32 -30.00 20.24
C GLN A 24 25.17 -30.17 21.51
N GLN A 25 26.21 -29.36 21.68
CA GLN A 25 27.01 -29.32 22.91
C GLN A 25 27.78 -28.00 23.03
N GLN A 26 27.08 -26.94 23.46
CA GLN A 26 27.67 -25.79 24.16
C GLN A 26 26.55 -24.97 24.82
N ILE A 27 25.83 -25.61 25.74
CA ILE A 27 25.03 -24.94 26.77
C ILE A 27 25.58 -25.42 28.10
N LEU A 28 26.67 -24.80 28.55
CA LEU A 28 27.01 -24.63 29.96
C LEU A 28 28.29 -23.80 30.02
N GLU A 29 28.18 -22.52 30.36
CA GLU A 29 29.09 -21.86 31.30
C GLU A 29 28.53 -20.49 31.65
N SER A 30 28.09 -20.41 32.90
CA SER A 30 27.61 -19.23 33.59
C SER A 30 28.79 -18.34 33.97
N ALA A 31 28.75 -17.06 33.58
CA ALA A 31 29.52 -16.01 34.22
C ALA A 31 28.57 -14.86 34.60
N THR A 32 28.48 -14.62 35.91
CA THR A 32 27.81 -13.48 36.56
C THR A 32 28.32 -12.14 36.02
N PRO A 33 27.45 -11.17 35.68
CA PRO A 33 27.91 -9.82 35.38
C PRO A 33 27.99 -8.96 36.65
N ASP A 34 29.12 -8.29 36.79
CA ASP A 34 29.48 -7.31 37.80
C ASP A 34 28.59 -6.06 37.72
N LEU A 35 28.00 -5.65 38.85
CA LEU A 35 27.12 -4.49 39.01
C LEU A 35 27.96 -3.25 39.30
N SER A 36 28.68 -2.73 38.32
CA SER A 36 29.37 -1.45 38.48
C SER A 36 29.74 -0.78 37.14
N GLN A 37 28.75 -0.43 36.32
CA GLN A 37 28.89 0.58 35.26
C GLN A 37 27.53 1.02 34.66
N GLU A 38 26.68 1.61 35.49
CA GLU A 38 25.54 2.42 35.01
C GLU A 38 25.98 3.88 34.85
N ALA A 39 26.41 4.27 33.65
CA ALA A 39 26.40 5.67 33.23
C ALA A 39 26.40 5.79 31.69
N SER A 40 25.31 6.35 31.15
CA SER A 40 25.22 6.91 29.78
C SER A 40 25.35 5.94 28.59
N ALA A 41 24.59 4.85 28.57
CA ALA A 41 24.28 4.15 27.32
C ALA A 41 22.89 4.59 26.81
N LYS A 42 22.84 5.26 25.65
CA LYS A 42 21.58 5.41 24.89
C LYS A 42 20.98 4.00 24.74
N LYS A 43 19.76 3.79 25.23
CA LYS A 43 19.04 2.52 25.03
C LYS A 43 19.16 2.15 23.54
N PRO A 44 19.58 0.93 23.21
CA PRO A 44 19.66 0.53 21.82
C PRO A 44 18.26 0.66 21.24
N THR A 45 18.07 1.61 20.33
CA THR A 45 16.90 1.63 19.46
C THR A 45 16.95 0.30 18.72
N LEU A 46 16.05 -0.63 19.08
CA LEU A 46 15.87 -1.85 18.31
C LEU A 46 15.57 -1.40 16.87
N LYS A 47 16.57 -1.50 15.99
CA LYS A 47 16.40 -1.35 14.55
C LYS A 47 15.66 -2.58 14.04
N TRP A 48 14.40 -2.70 14.42
CA TRP A 48 13.48 -3.63 13.80
C TRP A 48 12.39 -2.80 13.15
N ALA A 49 12.69 -2.30 11.95
CA ALA A 49 11.67 -2.23 10.91
C ALA A 49 11.27 -3.67 10.59
N HIS A 50 10.57 -4.34 11.51
CA HIS A 50 10.09 -5.69 11.25
C HIS A 50 9.09 -5.55 10.10
N PRO A 51 9.27 -6.26 8.97
CA PRO A 51 8.36 -6.20 7.82
C PRO A 51 6.94 -6.71 8.11
N ARG A 52 6.56 -6.91 9.38
CA ARG A 52 5.27 -7.44 9.84
C ARG A 52 4.48 -6.48 10.72
N PHE A 53 4.98 -5.29 11.04
CA PHE A 53 4.17 -4.33 11.80
C PHE A 53 3.22 -3.57 10.86
N ILE A 54 2.02 -4.11 10.71
CA ILE A 54 0.99 -3.59 9.81
C ILE A 54 0.14 -2.54 10.53
N LEU A 55 0.17 -1.30 10.03
CA LEU A 55 -0.69 -0.23 10.50
C LEU A 55 -2.08 -0.38 9.90
N SER A 56 -3.12 -0.30 10.73
CA SER A 56 -4.52 -0.49 10.30
C SER A 56 -5.53 0.42 11.02
N SER A 57 -5.08 1.15 12.03
CA SER A 57 -5.86 2.15 12.77
C SER A 57 -4.96 3.35 13.07
N PHE A 58 -5.51 4.55 12.93
CA PHE A 58 -4.75 5.78 13.07
C PHE A 58 -5.52 6.82 13.88
N GLN A 59 -4.78 7.68 14.58
CA GLN A 59 -5.31 8.83 15.32
C GLN A 59 -4.55 10.07 14.87
N LEU A 60 -5.25 11.19 14.70
CA LEU A 60 -4.66 12.48 14.34
C LEU A 60 -4.68 13.40 15.57
N TYR A 61 -3.50 13.84 15.98
CA TYR A 61 -3.34 14.88 16.98
C TYR A 61 -2.83 16.17 16.32
N GLU A 62 -3.30 17.30 16.81
CA GLU A 62 -3.08 18.63 16.26
C GLU A 62 -2.48 19.54 17.33
N THR A 63 -1.38 20.21 16.97
CA THR A 63 -0.89 21.41 17.66
C THR A 63 -0.90 22.57 16.66
N LYS A 64 -0.65 23.79 17.13
CA LYS A 64 -0.54 24.97 16.26
C LYS A 64 0.50 24.82 15.15
N THR A 65 1.57 24.06 15.39
CA THR A 65 2.73 23.96 14.49
C THR A 65 2.84 22.60 13.80
N ARG A 66 2.23 21.53 14.32
CA ARG A 66 2.39 20.17 13.78
C ARG A 66 1.11 19.36 13.83
N TYR A 67 1.00 18.41 12.90
CA TYR A 67 0.16 17.24 13.07
C TYR A 67 1.01 16.04 13.49
N TYR A 68 0.43 15.21 14.35
CA TYR A 68 0.99 13.91 14.74
C TYR A 68 -0.01 12.84 14.36
N VAL A 69 0.31 12.02 13.37
CA VAL A 69 -0.49 10.83 13.03
C VAL A 69 0.10 9.66 13.80
N VAL A 70 -0.69 9.07 14.68
CA VAL A 70 -0.29 7.91 15.46
C VAL A 70 -0.93 6.68 14.84
N GLY A 71 -0.12 5.79 14.27
CA GLY A 71 -0.56 4.55 13.65
C GLY A 71 -0.37 3.37 14.59
N THR A 72 -1.31 2.42 14.57
CA THR A 72 -1.23 1.17 15.33
C THR A 72 -1.77 -0.01 14.55
N ASN A 73 -1.45 -1.22 15.03
CA ASN A 73 -2.03 -2.45 14.52
C ASN A 73 -3.43 -2.70 15.13
N GLN A 74 -4.15 -3.68 14.60
CA GLN A 74 -5.49 -4.03 15.09
C GLN A 74 -5.50 -4.43 16.57
N ALA A 75 -4.41 -5.04 17.06
CA ALA A 75 -4.26 -5.44 18.45
C ALA A 75 -3.90 -4.29 19.41
N LYS A 76 -3.64 -3.08 18.92
CA LYS A 76 -3.26 -1.89 19.71
C LYS A 76 -2.05 -2.12 20.63
N GLN A 77 -1.09 -2.92 20.17
CA GLN A 77 0.07 -3.35 20.99
C GLN A 77 1.30 -2.45 20.85
N ARG A 78 1.47 -1.85 19.68
CA ARG A 78 2.60 -0.98 19.35
C ARG A 78 2.11 0.21 18.56
N TYR A 79 2.87 1.28 18.56
CA TYR A 79 2.52 2.54 17.93
C TYR A 79 3.70 3.10 17.15
N ARG A 80 3.40 3.75 16.03
CA ARG A 80 4.32 4.59 15.27
C ARG A 80 3.77 5.98 15.16
N VAL A 81 4.66 6.97 15.06
CA VAL A 81 4.27 8.38 14.98
C VAL A 81 4.86 9.00 13.72
N LEU A 82 3.98 9.62 12.93
CA LEU A 82 4.32 10.46 11.80
C LEU A 82 4.13 11.92 12.21
N GLN A 83 5.17 12.74 12.06
CA GLN A 83 5.13 14.16 12.33
C GLN A 83 5.03 14.93 11.02
N ILE A 84 4.11 15.89 10.95
CA ILE A 84 3.88 16.70 9.76
C ILE A 84 3.95 18.16 10.20
N ASP A 85 4.83 18.94 9.57
CA ASP A 85 4.95 20.38 9.84
C ASP A 85 3.77 21.16 9.23
N ARG A 86 3.25 22.12 9.97
CA ARG A 86 2.14 23.01 9.58
C ARG A 86 2.55 24.46 9.41
N THR A 87 3.79 24.81 9.76
CA THR A 87 4.26 26.19 9.80
C THR A 87 4.50 26.78 8.41
N ASN A 88 5.01 25.98 7.49
CA ASN A 88 5.27 26.38 6.11
C ASN A 88 4.16 25.87 5.18
N PRO A 89 3.33 26.75 4.59
CA PRO A 89 2.29 26.32 3.64
C PRO A 89 2.87 25.86 2.29
N ASN A 90 4.12 26.22 1.97
CA ASN A 90 4.72 25.93 0.68
C ASN A 90 5.44 24.57 0.63
N GLU A 91 6.01 24.15 1.74
CA GLU A 91 6.81 22.93 1.81
C GLU A 91 6.10 21.88 2.66
N LEU A 92 6.17 20.62 2.22
CA LEU A 92 5.65 19.49 2.97
C LEU A 92 6.80 18.74 3.64
N THR A 93 6.86 18.85 4.97
CA THR A 93 7.82 18.11 5.78
C THR A 93 7.11 17.02 6.55
N VAL A 94 7.36 15.76 6.17
CA VAL A 94 6.81 14.56 6.81
C VAL A 94 7.97 13.74 7.35
N ILE A 95 7.96 13.49 8.66
CA ILE A 95 9.02 12.78 9.36
C ILE A 95 8.40 11.57 10.05
N GLU A 96 8.83 10.37 9.66
CA GLU A 96 8.54 9.15 10.42
C GLU A 96 9.55 9.02 11.55
N ASP A 97 9.05 8.82 12.77
CA ASP A 97 9.90 8.35 13.87
C ASP A 97 10.08 6.83 13.73
N ASP A 98 11.32 6.38 13.56
CA ASP A 98 11.66 4.95 13.44
C ASP A 98 11.47 4.16 14.75
N VAL A 99 11.01 4.82 15.82
CA VAL A 99 10.72 4.20 17.12
C VAL A 99 9.34 3.51 17.14
N LEU A 100 9.32 2.28 17.66
CA LEU A 100 8.10 1.57 18.01
C LEU A 100 7.76 1.80 19.49
N TYR A 101 6.66 2.48 19.75
CA TYR A 101 6.23 2.79 21.11
C TYR A 101 5.27 1.73 21.66
N THR A 102 5.38 1.44 22.95
CA THR A 102 4.32 0.84 23.75
C THR A 102 3.21 1.86 24.05
N GLU A 103 2.06 1.41 24.56
CA GLU A 103 0.97 2.32 24.96
C GLU A 103 1.41 3.33 26.03
N GLN A 104 2.23 2.90 27.00
CA GLN A 104 2.75 3.78 28.05
C GLN A 104 3.72 4.83 27.49
N GLU A 105 4.63 4.43 26.60
CA GLU A 105 5.58 5.35 25.97
C GLU A 105 4.88 6.33 25.04
N LYS A 106 3.91 5.86 24.24
CA LYS A 106 3.04 6.71 23.41
C LYS A 106 2.34 7.76 24.27
N THR A 107 1.73 7.35 25.38
CA THR A 107 1.01 8.26 26.27
C THR A 107 1.94 9.29 26.90
N LYS A 108 3.13 8.87 27.35
CA LYS A 108 4.17 9.79 27.85
C LYS A 108 4.62 10.77 26.78
N LEU A 109 4.85 10.31 25.56
CA LEU A 109 5.22 11.16 24.42
C LEU A 109 4.16 12.21 24.13
N LEU A 110 2.90 11.81 24.00
CA LEU A 110 1.78 12.73 23.73
C LEU A 110 1.62 13.74 24.87
N LYS A 111 1.76 13.31 26.13
CA LYS A 111 1.72 14.21 27.29
C LYS A 111 2.85 15.25 27.27
N MET A 112 4.08 14.84 26.96
CA MET A 112 5.20 15.78 26.83
C MET A 112 4.97 16.81 25.72
N ILE A 113 4.37 16.37 24.59
CA ILE A 113 4.00 17.27 23.49
C ILE A 113 2.89 18.23 23.94
N GLU A 114 1.87 17.74 24.65
CA GLU A 114 0.79 18.55 25.20
C GLU A 114 1.32 19.61 26.16
N ASP A 115 2.11 19.20 27.16
CA ASP A 115 2.71 20.07 28.17
C ASP A 115 3.57 21.18 27.52
N GLY A 116 4.37 20.82 26.50
CA GLY A 116 5.18 21.77 25.74
C GLY A 116 4.38 22.75 24.86
N ASN A 117 3.11 22.47 24.59
CA ASN A 117 2.23 23.31 23.77
C ASN A 117 1.08 23.94 24.57
N LEU A 118 1.01 23.76 25.90
CA LEU A 118 -0.08 24.28 26.74
C LEU A 118 -0.33 25.78 26.55
N SER A 119 0.75 26.57 26.43
CA SER A 119 0.67 28.03 26.25
C SER A 119 0.06 28.47 24.92
N VAL A 120 -0.02 27.58 23.92
CA VAL A 120 -0.50 27.86 22.56
C VAL A 120 -1.72 27.02 22.16
N GLY A 121 -2.41 26.40 23.13
CA GLY A 121 -3.64 25.64 22.93
C GLY A 121 -3.53 24.14 23.14
N GLY A 122 -2.36 23.64 23.55
CA GLY A 122 -2.12 22.24 23.89
C GLY A 122 -2.09 21.30 22.68
N LEU A 123 -2.40 20.03 22.95
CA LEU A 123 -2.51 18.97 21.95
C LEU A 123 -3.98 18.56 21.80
N GLN A 124 -4.52 18.72 20.60
CA GLN A 124 -5.93 18.40 20.32
C GLN A 124 -6.03 17.08 19.58
N LEU A 125 -6.84 16.16 20.10
CA LEU A 125 -7.17 14.91 19.39
C LEU A 125 -8.34 15.15 18.43
N SER A 126 -8.15 14.82 17.16
CA SER A 126 -9.25 14.76 16.20
C SER A 126 -10.19 13.61 16.55
N THR A 127 -11.50 13.87 16.56
CA THR A 127 -12.55 12.85 16.81
C THR A 127 -12.78 11.91 15.62
N MET A 128 -12.06 12.11 14.52
CA MET A 128 -12.18 11.32 13.31
C MET A 128 -11.53 9.94 13.46
N GLU A 129 -12.27 8.89 13.12
CA GLU A 129 -11.68 7.57 12.92
C GLU A 129 -10.92 7.53 11.60
N ILE A 130 -9.69 7.01 11.64
CA ILE A 130 -8.81 6.97 10.46
C ILE A 130 -8.32 5.53 10.27
N TYR A 131 -8.44 5.04 9.04
CA TYR A 131 -8.06 3.69 8.63
C TYR A 131 -6.88 3.67 7.67
N GLY A 132 -6.41 4.82 7.21
CA GLY A 132 -5.25 4.92 6.32
C GLY A 132 -5.04 6.35 5.82
N VAL A 133 -3.81 6.63 5.40
CA VAL A 133 -3.45 7.87 4.72
C VAL A 133 -3.36 7.57 3.22
N ILE A 134 -4.22 8.20 2.42
CA ILE A 134 -4.18 8.04 0.95
C ILE A 134 -2.93 8.73 0.38
N GLY A 135 -2.56 9.87 0.96
CA GLY A 135 -1.37 10.63 0.61
C GLY A 135 -1.61 12.13 0.77
N PHE A 136 -0.76 12.91 0.10
CA PHE A 136 -0.68 14.36 0.23
C PHE A 136 -0.87 15.02 -1.13
N ILE A 137 -1.58 16.14 -1.15
CA ILE A 137 -1.79 16.93 -2.36
C ILE A 137 -1.59 18.41 -2.05
N ARG A 138 -0.94 19.12 -2.97
CA ARG A 138 -0.83 20.58 -2.93
C ARG A 138 -1.77 21.17 -3.96
N PHE A 139 -2.52 22.19 -3.56
CA PHE A 139 -3.20 23.08 -4.50
C PHE A 139 -2.41 24.39 -4.63
N THR A 140 -3.09 25.50 -4.90
CA THR A 140 -2.44 26.80 -5.08
C THR A 140 -1.88 27.37 -3.78
N GLN A 141 -2.65 27.30 -2.69
CA GLN A 141 -2.38 27.99 -1.42
C GLN A 141 -1.71 27.10 -0.37
N GLY A 142 -1.94 25.79 -0.41
CA GLY A 142 -1.37 24.91 0.61
C GLY A 142 -1.48 23.42 0.36
N TRP A 143 -0.94 22.68 1.33
CA TRP A 143 -0.95 21.22 1.37
C TRP A 143 -2.14 20.66 2.15
N TYR A 144 -2.61 19.51 1.68
CA TYR A 144 -3.69 18.76 2.28
C TYR A 144 -3.28 17.30 2.43
N ILE A 145 -3.74 16.68 3.52
CA ILE A 145 -3.65 15.25 3.75
C ILE A 145 -5.03 14.63 3.52
N ILE A 146 -5.04 13.46 2.89
CA ILE A 146 -6.28 12.73 2.57
C ILE A 146 -6.32 11.46 3.42
N PHE A 147 -7.36 11.32 4.24
CA PHE A 147 -7.58 10.18 5.11
C PHE A 147 -8.72 9.29 4.63
N ILE A 148 -8.59 7.99 4.87
CA ILE A 148 -9.70 7.03 4.81
C ILE A 148 -10.39 7.05 6.18
N THR A 149 -11.67 7.40 6.21
CA THR A 149 -12.46 7.56 7.45
C THR A 149 -13.55 6.52 7.61
N LYS A 150 -13.86 5.79 6.54
CA LYS A 150 -14.72 4.61 6.58
C LYS A 150 -14.28 3.63 5.51
N ARG A 151 -14.29 2.36 5.84
CA ARG A 151 -13.99 1.24 4.94
C ARG A 151 -14.93 0.07 5.23
N ARG A 152 -15.16 -0.76 4.23
CA ARG A 152 -15.86 -2.05 4.39
C ARG A 152 -15.03 -3.17 3.79
N GLN A 153 -15.05 -4.34 4.42
CA GLN A 153 -14.44 -5.53 3.85
C GLN A 153 -15.30 -6.03 2.69
N VAL A 154 -14.68 -6.35 1.56
CA VAL A 154 -15.38 -6.84 0.35
C VAL A 154 -14.93 -8.22 -0.09
N ALA A 155 -13.72 -8.64 0.28
CA ALA A 155 -13.21 -9.97 -0.08
C ALA A 155 -12.14 -10.43 0.91
N VAL A 156 -11.89 -11.75 0.92
CA VAL A 156 -10.76 -12.38 1.59
C VAL A 156 -10.00 -13.25 0.60
N LEU A 157 -8.70 -13.03 0.46
CA LEU A 157 -7.80 -13.83 -0.36
C LEU A 157 -6.59 -14.26 0.47
N GLY A 158 -6.30 -15.55 0.59
CA GLY A 158 -5.08 -15.96 1.31
C GLY A 158 -5.11 -15.75 2.82
N GLY A 159 -6.25 -15.36 3.41
CA GLY A 159 -6.32 -14.79 4.77
C GLY A 159 -6.09 -13.28 4.84
N HIS A 160 -5.86 -12.62 3.70
CA HIS A 160 -5.76 -11.17 3.58
C HIS A 160 -7.12 -10.56 3.28
N TYR A 161 -7.47 -9.54 4.05
CA TYR A 161 -8.69 -8.78 3.85
C TYR A 161 -8.52 -7.69 2.80
N ILE A 162 -9.49 -7.58 1.90
CA ILE A 162 -9.58 -6.51 0.91
C ILE A 162 -10.71 -5.58 1.31
N TYR A 163 -10.42 -4.29 1.27
CA TYR A 163 -11.32 -3.24 1.72
C TYR A 163 -11.68 -2.30 0.59
N HIS A 164 -12.95 -1.93 0.55
CA HIS A 164 -13.47 -0.81 -0.21
C HIS A 164 -13.47 0.46 0.66
N ILE A 165 -13.12 1.60 0.07
CA ILE A 165 -13.20 2.90 0.75
C ILE A 165 -14.64 3.41 0.69
N ASP A 166 -15.27 3.64 1.84
CA ASP A 166 -16.65 4.15 1.92
C ASP A 166 -16.71 5.66 2.19
N LYS A 167 -15.67 6.24 2.80
CA LYS A 167 -15.60 7.67 3.10
C LYS A 167 -14.17 8.15 3.24
N THR A 168 -13.88 9.32 2.69
CA THR A 168 -12.60 10.00 2.84
C THR A 168 -12.77 11.38 3.47
N ARG A 169 -11.67 11.93 3.98
CA ARG A 169 -11.61 13.31 4.47
C ARG A 169 -10.35 13.99 3.96
N LEU A 170 -10.54 15.15 3.35
CA LEU A 170 -9.48 16.07 2.96
C LEU A 170 -9.27 17.08 4.12
N VAL A 171 -8.06 17.13 4.67
CA VAL A 171 -7.71 18.01 5.80
C VAL A 171 -6.54 18.91 5.40
N PRO A 172 -6.66 20.24 5.50
CA PRO A 172 -5.53 21.14 5.23
C PRO A 172 -4.47 21.03 6.34
N ILE A 173 -3.21 21.12 5.93
CA ILE A 173 -2.04 21.05 6.82
C ILE A 173 -1.70 22.43 7.36
N GLY A 174 -1.70 23.45 6.51
CA GLY A 174 -1.43 24.83 6.91
C GLY A 174 -2.51 25.44 7.81
N PRO A 175 -2.28 26.66 8.30
CA PRO A 175 -3.28 27.41 9.07
C PRO A 175 -4.59 27.55 8.29
N GLN A 176 -5.70 27.36 8.98
CA GLN A 176 -7.06 27.40 8.42
C GLN A 176 -7.43 28.85 8.03
N VAL A 177 -6.92 29.32 6.89
CA VAL A 177 -7.38 30.58 6.31
C VAL A 177 -8.78 30.36 5.74
N LYS A 178 -9.69 31.31 5.97
CA LYS A 178 -11.03 31.25 5.36
C LYS A 178 -10.87 31.17 3.84
N LEU A 179 -11.29 30.04 3.28
CA LEU A 179 -11.24 29.80 1.84
C LEU A 179 -12.27 30.70 1.15
N ASP A 180 -11.80 31.56 0.25
CA ASP A 180 -12.68 32.26 -0.68
C ASP A 180 -13.23 31.25 -1.71
N LYS A 181 -14.56 31.17 -1.82
CA LYS A 181 -15.25 30.26 -2.72
C LYS A 181 -14.91 30.51 -4.19
N ASN A 182 -14.55 31.74 -4.55
CA ASN A 182 -14.21 32.12 -5.93
C ASN A 182 -12.71 31.97 -6.25
N SER A 183 -11.89 31.53 -5.29
CA SER A 183 -10.47 31.33 -5.50
C SER A 183 -10.16 30.12 -6.40
N ASP A 184 -9.01 30.16 -7.07
CA ASP A 184 -8.50 29.00 -7.81
C ASP A 184 -8.32 27.78 -6.88
N GLU A 185 -7.95 27.99 -5.63
CA GLU A 185 -7.86 26.96 -4.58
C GLU A 185 -9.18 26.19 -4.43
N ALA A 186 -10.29 26.91 -4.23
CA ALA A 186 -11.61 26.32 -4.08
C ALA A 186 -12.04 25.56 -5.35
N ARG A 187 -11.70 26.09 -6.53
CA ARG A 187 -11.95 25.43 -7.82
C ARG A 187 -11.18 24.10 -7.94
N TYR A 188 -9.90 24.07 -7.57
CA TYR A 188 -9.09 22.86 -7.62
C TYR A 188 -9.53 21.82 -6.60
N ILE A 189 -9.87 22.24 -5.37
CA ILE A 189 -10.44 21.35 -4.35
C ILE A 189 -11.73 20.71 -4.87
N THR A 190 -12.64 21.51 -5.44
CA THR A 190 -13.90 21.01 -6.01
C THR A 190 -13.64 20.05 -7.16
N THR A 191 -12.69 20.37 -8.04
CA THR A 191 -12.30 19.50 -9.16
C THR A 191 -11.74 18.17 -8.68
N PHE A 192 -10.92 18.19 -7.62
CA PHE A 192 -10.40 16.97 -7.00
C PHE A 192 -11.52 16.16 -6.34
N GLN A 193 -12.45 16.81 -5.64
CA GLN A 193 -13.61 16.17 -5.00
C GLN A 193 -14.60 15.55 -6.00
N ASN A 194 -14.58 15.95 -7.27
CA ASN A 194 -15.32 15.25 -8.33
C ASN A 194 -14.81 13.80 -8.54
N ILE A 195 -13.56 13.51 -8.15
CA ILE A 195 -13.06 12.15 -8.06
C ILE A 195 -13.63 11.54 -6.79
N ASP A 196 -14.66 10.74 -6.96
CA ASP A 196 -15.31 10.04 -5.87
C ASP A 196 -14.44 8.89 -5.36
N LEU A 197 -13.60 9.20 -4.36
CA LEU A 197 -12.73 8.24 -3.69
C LEU A 197 -13.51 7.13 -2.95
N ALA A 198 -14.83 7.25 -2.81
CA ALA A 198 -15.67 6.30 -2.10
C ALA A 198 -16.43 5.32 -3.02
N LYS A 199 -16.14 5.28 -4.33
CA LYS A 199 -16.84 4.41 -5.29
C LYS A 199 -16.07 3.17 -5.73
N ASN A 200 -14.87 3.37 -6.27
CA ASN A 200 -14.17 2.35 -7.05
C ASN A 200 -12.73 2.17 -6.56
N PHE A 201 -12.50 2.42 -5.27
CA PHE A 201 -11.16 2.37 -4.67
C PHE A 201 -11.06 1.27 -3.63
N TYR A 202 -10.02 0.46 -3.78
CA TYR A 202 -9.81 -0.72 -2.96
C TYR A 202 -8.35 -0.80 -2.52
N PHE A 203 -8.13 -1.41 -1.37
CA PHE A 203 -6.81 -1.64 -0.80
C PHE A 203 -6.81 -2.87 0.10
N SER A 204 -5.62 -3.37 0.39
CA SER A 204 -5.38 -4.31 1.50
C SER A 204 -4.16 -3.83 2.26
N TYR A 205 -4.15 -4.05 3.58
CA TYR A 205 -2.97 -3.73 4.40
C TYR A 205 -1.84 -4.73 4.24
N THR A 206 -2.15 -5.93 3.73
CA THR A 206 -1.26 -7.10 3.80
C THR A 206 -1.10 -7.83 2.48
N TYR A 207 -1.89 -7.47 1.47
CA TYR A 207 -1.85 -8.08 0.15
C TYR A 207 -1.67 -6.99 -0.90
N ASP A 208 -0.76 -7.23 -1.84
CA ASP A 208 -0.54 -6.30 -2.93
C ASP A 208 -1.59 -6.49 -4.02
N LEU A 209 -2.61 -5.63 -4.00
CA LEU A 209 -3.64 -5.62 -5.03
C LEU A 209 -3.15 -5.10 -6.37
N THR A 210 -1.99 -4.46 -6.46
CA THR A 210 -1.50 -3.91 -7.72
C THR A 210 -0.99 -4.99 -8.67
N ASN A 211 -0.61 -6.15 -8.13
CA ASN A 211 -0.14 -7.29 -8.89
C ASN A 211 -1.21 -8.39 -9.01
N SER A 212 -1.08 -9.23 -10.03
CA SER A 212 -1.83 -10.48 -10.13
C SER A 212 -1.40 -11.48 -9.06
N LEU A 213 -2.26 -12.47 -8.79
CA LEU A 213 -1.94 -13.56 -7.87
C LEU A 213 -0.67 -14.30 -8.32
N GLN A 214 -0.52 -14.56 -9.61
CA GLN A 214 0.69 -15.19 -10.15
C GLN A 214 1.94 -14.39 -9.75
N ASN A 215 1.97 -13.08 -10.04
CA ASN A 215 3.11 -12.23 -9.69
C ASN A 215 3.37 -12.18 -8.18
N ASN A 216 2.31 -12.16 -7.37
CA ASN A 216 2.44 -12.13 -5.91
C ASN A 216 3.00 -13.45 -5.35
N LEU A 217 2.65 -14.60 -5.93
CA LEU A 217 3.09 -15.91 -5.45
C LEU A 217 4.45 -16.34 -6.02
N THR A 218 4.85 -15.83 -7.19
CA THR A 218 6.13 -16.21 -7.83
C THR A 218 7.27 -15.23 -7.53
N GLN A 219 7.02 -14.17 -6.75
CA GLN A 219 8.10 -13.26 -6.34
C GLN A 219 9.11 -14.00 -5.46
N PRO A 220 10.42 -13.81 -5.70
CA PRO A 220 11.45 -14.48 -4.92
C PRO A 220 11.31 -14.11 -3.43
N PRO A 221 11.56 -15.05 -2.49
CA PRO A 221 11.56 -14.74 -1.07
C PRO A 221 12.46 -13.55 -0.79
N LEU A 222 12.04 -12.68 0.14
CA LEU A 222 12.87 -11.60 0.63
C LEU A 222 14.21 -12.18 1.08
N ASP A 223 15.30 -11.80 0.39
CA ASP A 223 16.65 -12.26 0.69
C ASP A 223 16.99 -11.97 2.15
N VAL A 224 17.09 -13.04 2.94
CA VAL A 224 17.42 -12.98 4.38
C VAL A 224 18.89 -12.61 4.58
N SER A 225 19.73 -12.76 3.55
CA SER A 225 21.19 -12.56 3.64
C SER A 225 21.64 -11.11 3.48
N GLY A 226 20.76 -10.19 3.04
CA GLY A 226 21.10 -8.76 2.87
C GLY A 226 22.21 -8.47 1.86
N THR A 227 22.65 -9.46 1.07
CA THR A 227 23.80 -9.32 0.16
C THR A 227 23.42 -8.78 -1.21
N LYS A 228 22.14 -8.87 -1.60
CA LYS A 228 21.58 -8.14 -2.74
C LYS A 228 20.66 -7.04 -2.24
N LYS A 229 20.69 -5.86 -2.87
CA LYS A 229 19.63 -4.83 -2.74
C LYS A 229 18.31 -5.45 -3.20
N THR A 230 17.67 -6.26 -2.37
CA THR A 230 16.35 -6.82 -2.64
C THR A 230 15.39 -5.64 -2.56
N GLN A 231 15.05 -5.14 -3.75
CA GLN A 231 13.84 -4.37 -3.96
C GLN A 231 12.73 -5.16 -3.25
N GLY A 232 12.00 -4.52 -2.34
CA GLY A 232 10.88 -5.18 -1.64
C GLY A 232 9.82 -5.67 -2.64
N LEU A 233 8.69 -6.19 -2.12
CA LEU A 233 7.52 -6.50 -2.93
C LEU A 233 7.31 -5.38 -3.96
N GLN A 234 7.55 -5.70 -5.23
CA GLN A 234 7.63 -4.68 -6.26
C GLN A 234 6.21 -4.35 -6.69
N LEU A 235 5.65 -3.31 -6.05
CA LEU A 235 4.33 -2.80 -6.41
C LEU A 235 4.30 -2.53 -7.92
N ASN A 236 3.22 -2.96 -8.58
CA ASN A 236 3.00 -2.62 -9.96
C ASN A 236 2.55 -1.16 -10.06
N ASP A 237 3.50 -0.29 -10.33
CA ASP A 237 3.33 1.14 -10.44
C ASP A 237 2.19 1.57 -11.39
N MET A 238 1.89 0.76 -12.41
CA MET A 238 0.77 0.99 -13.33
C MET A 238 -0.59 1.09 -12.61
N PHE A 239 -0.77 0.31 -11.56
CA PHE A 239 -2.04 0.16 -10.85
C PHE A 239 -2.06 0.85 -9.47
N VAL A 240 -0.95 1.48 -9.04
CA VAL A 240 -0.91 2.33 -7.84
C VAL A 240 -1.57 3.67 -8.14
N TRP A 241 -2.89 3.77 -8.02
CA TRP A 241 -3.63 4.98 -8.39
C TRP A 241 -3.15 6.22 -7.64
N ASN A 242 -2.90 6.09 -6.34
CA ASN A 242 -2.44 7.18 -5.47
C ASN A 242 -0.91 7.41 -5.53
N HIS A 243 -0.21 6.92 -6.57
CA HIS A 243 1.24 7.07 -6.68
C HIS A 243 1.69 8.51 -6.47
N TYR A 244 1.09 9.47 -7.18
CA TYR A 244 1.44 10.89 -7.04
C TYR A 244 1.23 11.42 -5.61
N LEU A 245 0.17 10.98 -4.94
CA LEU A 245 -0.17 11.41 -3.57
C LEU A 245 0.82 10.85 -2.56
N LEU A 246 1.23 9.60 -2.74
CA LEU A 246 2.25 8.94 -1.91
C LEU A 246 3.62 9.57 -2.15
N SER A 247 4.03 9.73 -3.42
CA SER A 247 5.28 10.36 -3.82
C SER A 247 5.36 11.83 -3.45
N SER A 248 4.28 12.48 -3.00
CA SER A 248 4.35 13.87 -2.54
C SER A 248 4.86 13.97 -1.11
N GLY A 249 4.34 13.14 -0.20
CA GLY A 249 4.69 13.20 1.23
C GLY A 249 5.59 12.09 1.75
N PHE A 250 5.72 10.98 1.01
CA PHE A 250 6.46 9.80 1.46
C PHE A 250 7.74 9.53 0.66
N LYS A 251 8.29 10.54 -0.04
CA LYS A 251 9.51 10.39 -0.87
C LYS A 251 10.70 9.78 -0.12
N ASN A 252 10.84 10.15 1.14
CA ASN A 252 11.98 9.78 1.98
C ASN A 252 11.68 8.57 2.88
N LEU A 253 10.45 8.05 2.86
CA LEU A 253 10.11 6.86 3.64
C LEU A 253 10.57 5.61 2.89
N ASN A 254 10.97 4.60 3.66
CA ASN A 254 11.26 3.28 3.11
C ASN A 254 10.01 2.76 2.38
N SER A 255 10.18 2.15 1.20
CA SER A 255 9.07 1.53 0.46
C SER A 255 8.32 0.45 1.24
N LYS A 256 8.95 -0.09 2.30
CA LYS A 256 8.35 -1.05 3.26
C LYS A 256 7.73 -0.37 4.49
N SER A 257 7.62 0.95 4.51
CA SER A 257 7.01 1.67 5.62
C SER A 257 5.51 1.34 5.70
N GLY A 258 5.03 1.04 6.90
CA GLY A 258 3.61 0.72 7.15
C GLY A 258 2.65 1.89 6.88
N TRP A 259 3.19 3.08 6.60
CA TRP A 259 2.42 4.26 6.18
C TRP A 259 2.03 4.25 4.71
N ILE A 260 2.74 3.48 3.86
CA ILE A 260 2.48 3.41 2.43
C ILE A 260 1.33 2.45 2.18
N LEU A 261 0.20 3.00 1.68
CA LEU A 261 -1.01 2.24 1.39
C LEU A 261 -1.37 2.40 -0.10
N PRO A 262 -1.00 1.44 -0.97
CA PRO A 262 -1.35 1.47 -2.38
C PRO A 262 -2.86 1.28 -2.58
N LEU A 263 -3.47 2.15 -3.39
CA LEU A 263 -4.86 2.03 -3.80
C LEU A 263 -4.95 1.59 -5.26
N ILE A 264 -5.82 0.63 -5.55
CA ILE A 264 -6.24 0.34 -6.93
C ILE A 264 -7.53 1.06 -7.25
N TYR A 265 -7.70 1.45 -8.52
CA TYR A 265 -8.95 1.97 -9.05
C TYR A 265 -9.59 0.94 -9.99
N GLY A 266 -10.85 0.60 -9.76
CA GLY A 266 -11.57 -0.37 -10.60
C GLY A 266 -12.67 -1.08 -9.83
N PHE A 267 -12.58 -2.39 -9.68
CA PHE A 267 -13.63 -3.22 -9.08
C PHE A 267 -13.03 -4.37 -8.28
N VAL A 268 -13.61 -4.69 -7.12
CA VAL A 268 -13.35 -5.92 -6.39
C VAL A 268 -14.66 -6.42 -5.81
N ASP A 269 -14.98 -7.69 -6.07
CA ASP A 269 -16.07 -8.38 -5.41
C ASP A 269 -15.76 -9.87 -5.27
N GLN A 270 -16.41 -10.50 -4.30
CA GLN A 270 -16.24 -11.93 -4.02
C GLN A 270 -17.59 -12.58 -3.75
N ALA A 271 -17.91 -13.58 -4.56
CA ALA A 271 -19.13 -14.35 -4.45
C ALA A 271 -18.84 -15.77 -3.96
N LYS A 272 -19.69 -16.28 -3.07
CA LYS A 272 -19.73 -17.69 -2.69
C LYS A 272 -20.69 -18.42 -3.61
N ILE A 273 -20.22 -19.48 -4.25
CA ILE A 273 -21.00 -20.29 -5.18
C ILE A 273 -20.89 -21.76 -4.77
N SER A 274 -21.98 -22.51 -4.89
CA SER A 274 -21.97 -23.96 -4.71
C SER A 274 -22.00 -24.66 -6.07
N VAL A 275 -20.99 -25.47 -6.36
CA VAL A 275 -20.84 -26.20 -7.62
C VAL A 275 -20.70 -27.68 -7.30
N PHE A 276 -21.68 -28.49 -7.71
CA PHE A 276 -21.75 -29.93 -7.40
C PHE A 276 -21.56 -30.26 -5.91
N GLY A 277 -22.17 -29.46 -5.02
CA GLY A 277 -22.08 -29.63 -3.56
C GLY A 277 -20.78 -29.11 -2.92
N ARG A 278 -19.84 -28.58 -3.72
CA ARG A 278 -18.61 -27.93 -3.21
C ARG A 278 -18.79 -26.42 -3.18
N ASN A 279 -18.47 -25.81 -2.05
CA ASN A 279 -18.50 -24.36 -1.91
C ASN A 279 -17.18 -23.77 -2.38
N ILE A 280 -17.25 -22.90 -3.39
CA ILE A 280 -16.12 -22.15 -3.93
C ILE A 280 -16.34 -20.65 -3.69
N LEU A 281 -15.24 -19.92 -3.61
CA LEU A 281 -15.22 -18.47 -3.69
C LEU A 281 -14.71 -18.07 -5.07
N VAL A 282 -15.47 -17.21 -5.74
CA VAL A 282 -15.06 -16.56 -6.98
C VAL A 282 -14.83 -15.10 -6.65
N THR A 283 -13.58 -14.66 -6.76
CA THR A 283 -13.18 -13.27 -6.59
C THR A 283 -12.89 -12.67 -7.94
N LEU A 284 -13.47 -11.51 -8.25
CA LEU A 284 -13.17 -10.75 -9.45
C LEU A 284 -12.49 -9.44 -9.05
N ILE A 285 -11.29 -9.21 -9.58
CA ILE A 285 -10.54 -7.97 -9.39
C ILE A 285 -10.32 -7.33 -10.75
N ALA A 286 -10.74 -6.08 -10.93
CA ALA A 286 -10.40 -5.26 -12.08
C ALA A 286 -9.59 -4.04 -11.64
N ARG A 287 -8.44 -3.84 -12.27
CA ARG A 287 -7.47 -2.78 -11.94
C ARG A 287 -7.25 -1.94 -13.18
N ARG A 288 -7.57 -0.65 -13.09
CA ARG A 288 -7.38 0.31 -14.18
C ARG A 288 -6.05 1.03 -14.02
N SER A 289 -5.30 1.10 -15.12
CA SER A 289 -4.03 1.81 -15.17
C SER A 289 -4.21 3.30 -14.87
N ARG A 290 -3.27 3.85 -14.09
CA ARG A 290 -3.14 5.30 -13.88
C ARG A 290 -2.51 6.01 -15.08
N TYR A 291 -1.81 5.27 -15.94
CA TYR A 291 -1.14 5.84 -17.10
C TYR A 291 -2.12 6.13 -18.23
N PHE A 292 -1.82 7.21 -18.96
CA PHE A 292 -2.60 7.68 -20.11
C PHE A 292 -4.13 7.72 -19.89
N ALA A 293 -4.52 7.98 -18.63
CA ALA A 293 -5.91 8.15 -18.23
C ALA A 293 -6.48 9.47 -18.78
N GLY A 294 -7.77 9.46 -19.11
CA GLY A 294 -8.52 10.65 -19.52
C GLY A 294 -9.85 10.30 -20.18
N ALA A 295 -10.56 11.32 -20.62
CA ALA A 295 -11.86 11.15 -21.29
C ALA A 295 -11.70 10.39 -22.62
N ARG A 296 -12.66 9.51 -22.92
CA ARG A 296 -12.68 8.61 -24.09
C ARG A 296 -12.51 9.32 -25.45
N PHE A 297 -12.89 10.60 -25.53
CA PHE A 297 -12.77 11.41 -26.75
C PHE A 297 -11.45 12.18 -26.85
N LEU A 298 -10.71 12.30 -25.74
CA LEU A 298 -9.42 13.00 -25.68
C LEU A 298 -8.23 12.03 -25.57
N LYS A 299 -8.45 10.83 -25.05
CA LYS A 299 -7.41 9.81 -24.83
C LYS A 299 -7.83 8.49 -25.46
N ARG A 300 -7.15 8.14 -26.55
CA ARG A 300 -7.24 6.86 -27.27
C ARG A 300 -5.85 6.49 -27.76
N GLY A 301 -5.69 5.22 -28.14
CA GLY A 301 -4.42 4.75 -28.66
C GLY A 301 -3.37 4.55 -27.57
N VAL A 302 -2.12 4.73 -27.95
CA VAL A 302 -0.93 4.65 -27.09
C VAL A 302 -0.26 6.01 -26.98
N ASN A 303 0.42 6.27 -25.87
CA ASN A 303 1.31 7.43 -25.72
C ASN A 303 2.77 7.11 -26.13
N ASP A 304 3.62 8.13 -26.15
CA ASP A 304 5.03 8.00 -26.54
C ASP A 304 5.87 7.09 -25.62
N LYS A 305 5.32 6.73 -24.44
CA LYS A 305 5.94 5.80 -23.49
C LYS A 305 5.43 4.37 -23.60
N GLY A 306 4.53 4.09 -24.54
CA GLY A 306 3.96 2.75 -24.76
C GLY A 306 2.74 2.40 -23.89
N PHE A 307 2.20 3.33 -23.11
CA PHE A 307 1.00 3.09 -22.30
C PHE A 307 -0.27 3.35 -23.11
N VAL A 308 -1.14 2.34 -23.18
CA VAL A 308 -2.43 2.44 -23.88
C VAL A 308 -3.48 3.11 -23.01
N ALA A 309 -4.40 3.85 -23.64
CA ALA A 309 -5.50 4.48 -22.92
C ALA A 309 -6.52 3.43 -22.48
N ASN A 310 -7.20 3.66 -21.35
CA ASN A 310 -8.21 2.75 -20.83
C ASN A 310 -7.70 1.32 -20.58
N ASP A 311 -6.44 1.17 -20.22
CA ASP A 311 -5.84 -0.12 -19.86
C ASP A 311 -6.41 -0.64 -18.53
N VAL A 312 -6.89 -1.87 -18.56
CA VAL A 312 -7.52 -2.57 -17.44
C VAL A 312 -7.07 -4.02 -17.45
N GLU A 313 -6.56 -4.47 -16.30
CA GLU A 313 -6.32 -5.88 -15.99
C GLU A 313 -7.51 -6.40 -15.19
N THR A 314 -8.11 -7.50 -15.65
CA THR A 314 -9.21 -8.20 -14.97
C THR A 314 -8.73 -9.58 -14.58
N GLU A 315 -8.80 -9.91 -13.31
CA GLU A 315 -8.37 -11.17 -12.74
C GLU A 315 -9.52 -11.87 -12.05
N GLN A 316 -9.80 -13.09 -12.48
CA GLN A 316 -10.71 -14.01 -11.81
C GLN A 316 -9.89 -14.99 -10.97
N ILE A 317 -10.16 -15.03 -9.67
CA ILE A 317 -9.55 -15.97 -8.74
C ILE A 317 -10.63 -16.92 -8.24
N VAL A 318 -10.41 -18.23 -8.37
CA VAL A 318 -11.31 -19.25 -7.82
C VAL A 318 -10.57 -20.05 -6.77
N THR A 319 -11.19 -20.19 -5.60
CA THR A 319 -10.64 -20.98 -4.50
C THR A 319 -11.70 -21.83 -3.79
N ASP A 320 -11.29 -22.98 -3.28
CA ASP A 320 -12.10 -23.85 -2.43
C ASP A 320 -12.17 -23.27 -1.00
N MET A 321 -13.37 -23.24 -0.40
CA MET A 321 -13.59 -22.71 0.94
C MET A 321 -12.94 -23.51 2.07
N ALA A 322 -12.51 -24.75 1.83
CA ALA A 322 -11.91 -25.57 2.88
C ALA A 322 -10.58 -25.00 3.43
N THR A 323 -9.86 -24.16 2.68
CA THR A 323 -8.70 -23.40 3.20
C THR A 323 -8.60 -22.05 2.55
N THR A 324 -8.54 -20.97 3.34
CA THR A 324 -8.29 -19.63 2.81
C THR A 324 -6.80 -19.32 2.68
N SER A 325 -5.88 -20.10 3.24
CA SER A 325 -4.43 -19.83 3.21
C SER A 325 -3.84 -19.95 1.80
N PHE A 326 -2.88 -19.10 1.43
CA PHE A 326 -2.05 -19.32 0.23
C PHE A 326 -1.01 -20.43 0.41
N HIS A 327 -0.77 -20.88 1.63
CA HIS A 327 0.19 -21.92 1.97
C HIS A 327 -0.50 -23.28 2.05
N SER A 328 0.17 -24.33 1.56
CA SER A 328 -0.16 -25.72 1.88
C SER A 328 0.63 -26.17 3.13
N THR A 329 0.35 -27.37 3.64
CA THR A 329 1.07 -27.96 4.78
C THR A 329 2.57 -28.06 4.51
N ASP A 330 2.93 -28.38 3.27
CA ASP A 330 4.30 -28.74 2.90
C ASP A 330 5.00 -27.64 2.07
N CYS A 331 4.28 -26.60 1.65
CA CYS A 331 4.81 -25.55 0.79
C CYS A 331 4.22 -24.17 1.08
N LEU A 332 5.08 -23.20 1.37
CA LEU A 332 4.68 -21.79 1.46
C LEU A 332 4.29 -21.29 0.07
N PHE A 333 3.13 -20.62 -0.04
CA PHE A 333 2.60 -20.09 -1.29
C PHE A 333 2.29 -21.16 -2.35
N GLY A 334 2.32 -22.45 -1.97
CA GLY A 334 2.08 -23.60 -2.84
C GLY A 334 0.67 -24.20 -2.72
N ASN A 335 -0.34 -23.44 -2.29
CA ASN A 335 -1.70 -23.98 -2.22
C ASN A 335 -2.28 -24.21 -3.63
N THR A 336 -2.42 -25.47 -4.01
CA THR A 336 -2.98 -25.91 -5.30
C THR A 336 -4.47 -25.64 -5.48
N ARG A 337 -5.15 -25.15 -4.43
CA ARG A 337 -6.59 -24.81 -4.45
C ARG A 337 -6.88 -23.36 -4.80
N TYR A 338 -5.88 -22.64 -5.30
CA TYR A 338 -6.07 -21.33 -5.90
C TYR A 338 -5.83 -21.40 -7.40
N THR A 339 -6.74 -20.83 -8.17
CA THR A 339 -6.55 -20.58 -9.60
C THR A 339 -6.72 -19.10 -9.84
N SER A 340 -5.91 -18.54 -10.74
CA SER A 340 -6.02 -17.16 -11.20
C SER A 340 -6.01 -17.15 -12.72
N TYR A 341 -6.91 -16.38 -13.31
CA TYR A 341 -7.00 -16.15 -14.74
C TYR A 341 -7.08 -14.65 -15.00
N VAL A 342 -6.10 -14.13 -15.74
CA VAL A 342 -5.94 -12.70 -16.01
C VAL A 342 -6.27 -12.39 -17.47
N GLN A 343 -7.02 -11.32 -17.70
CA GLN A 343 -7.34 -10.77 -19.00
C GLN A 343 -7.01 -9.28 -19.04
N HIS A 344 -6.46 -8.82 -20.16
CA HIS A 344 -6.19 -7.40 -20.39
C HIS A 344 -7.16 -6.82 -21.41
N ARG A 345 -7.58 -5.58 -21.16
CA ARG A 345 -8.37 -4.78 -22.09
C ARG A 345 -7.81 -3.36 -22.10
N GLY A 346 -7.44 -2.87 -23.27
CA GLY A 346 -6.98 -1.50 -23.45
C GLY A 346 -7.38 -0.94 -24.81
N SER A 347 -7.00 0.31 -25.06
CA SER A 347 -7.05 0.86 -26.41
C SER A 347 -6.08 0.12 -27.32
N ILE A 348 -6.39 0.10 -28.61
CA ILE A 348 -5.48 -0.45 -29.63
C ILE A 348 -4.13 0.32 -29.53
N PRO A 349 -2.97 -0.37 -29.54
CA PRO A 349 -1.66 0.25 -29.36
C PRO A 349 -1.19 0.98 -30.62
N LEU A 350 -1.95 1.97 -31.07
CA LEU A 350 -1.63 2.85 -32.19
C LEU A 350 -1.62 4.30 -31.71
N ILE A 351 -0.73 5.12 -32.25
CA ILE A 351 -0.80 6.57 -32.01
C ILE A 351 -2.12 7.04 -32.61
N TRP A 352 -2.96 7.67 -31.78
CA TRP A 352 -4.28 8.12 -32.18
C TRP A 352 -4.43 9.61 -31.93
N SER A 353 -4.91 10.33 -32.94
CA SER A 353 -5.40 11.70 -32.79
C SER A 353 -6.74 11.82 -33.49
N GLN A 354 -7.68 12.54 -32.88
CA GLN A 354 -8.94 12.87 -33.51
C GLN A 354 -9.06 14.39 -33.53
N ASP A 355 -9.25 14.94 -34.72
CA ASP A 355 -9.61 16.35 -34.85
C ASP A 355 -11.00 16.57 -34.25
N THR A 356 -11.10 17.46 -33.27
CA THR A 356 -12.35 17.78 -32.57
C THR A 356 -13.17 18.85 -33.29
N THR A 357 -12.59 19.51 -34.29
CA THR A 357 -13.23 20.59 -35.05
C THR A 357 -14.12 20.07 -36.18
N ASN A 358 -13.81 18.87 -36.70
CA ASN A 358 -14.53 18.28 -37.82
C ASN A 358 -15.57 17.25 -37.35
N MET A 359 -16.85 17.61 -37.42
CA MET A 359 -17.99 16.68 -37.29
C MET A 359 -18.16 15.75 -38.51
N SER A 360 -17.08 15.49 -39.26
CA SER A 360 -17.16 14.60 -40.41
C SER A 360 -17.29 13.14 -39.94
N PRO A 361 -18.14 12.31 -40.56
CA PRO A 361 -18.52 11.00 -39.99
C PRO A 361 -17.39 9.96 -39.94
N LYS A 362 -16.30 10.16 -40.70
CA LYS A 362 -15.15 9.24 -40.76
C LYS A 362 -13.84 10.02 -40.68
N PRO A 363 -13.19 10.07 -39.51
CA PRO A 363 -11.82 10.58 -39.44
C PRO A 363 -10.88 9.67 -40.26
N PRO A 364 -9.97 10.22 -41.09
CA PRO A 364 -8.97 9.43 -41.78
C PRO A 364 -7.98 8.82 -40.78
N ILE A 365 -7.52 7.59 -41.04
CA ILE A 365 -6.45 6.96 -40.27
C ILE A 365 -5.12 7.40 -40.89
N GLU A 366 -4.43 8.35 -40.26
CA GLU A 366 -3.08 8.75 -40.66
C GLU A 366 -2.04 8.00 -39.82
N ARG A 367 -1.15 7.24 -40.47
CA ARG A 367 0.06 6.69 -39.83
C ARG A 367 1.13 7.77 -39.87
N LYS A 368 1.55 8.28 -38.71
CA LYS A 368 2.72 9.15 -38.58
C LYS A 368 3.97 8.32 -38.29
#